data_AF-A0A5N5T1E5-F1
#
_entry.id   AF-A0A5N5T1E5-F1
#
_cell.length_a   1.000
_cell.length_b   1.000
_cell.length_c   1.000
_cell.angle_alpha   90.00
_cell.angle_beta   90.00
_cell.angle_gamma   90.00
#
_symmetry.space_group_name_H-M   'P 1'
#
loop_
_entity.id
_entity.type
_entity.pdbx_description
1 polymer ?
#
loop_
_entity_poly.entity_id
_entity_poly.type
_entity_poly.pdbx_seq_one_letter_code
_entity_poly.pdbx_strand_id
1 'polypeptide(L)' 'MPAIFGYWNVRGLGHYIRFILEYTGEDYVEKIYGFGPAPEYSKSHWRRKKNRIYRTDSRTKIHSALKMAWK' A
#
# COMPACT_ATOMS: atom_id res chain seq x y z
N MET A 1 -5.47 18.25 -4.97
CA MET A 1 -5.73 16.80 -5.15
C MET A 1 -5.73 16.20 -3.77
N PRO A 2 -6.81 15.53 -3.31
CA PRO A 2 -6.87 15.02 -1.95
C PRO A 2 -5.80 13.93 -1.74
N ALA A 3 -5.16 13.94 -0.58
CA ALA A 3 -4.19 12.92 -0.22
C ALA A 3 -4.89 11.55 -0.15
N ILE A 4 -4.21 10.47 -0.55
CA ILE A 4 -4.79 9.12 -0.47
C ILE A 4 -4.14 8.38 0.70
N PHE A 5 -4.89 8.19 1.77
CA PHE A 5 -4.46 7.39 2.92
C PHE A 5 -4.91 5.93 2.71
N GLY A 6 -3.94 5.03 2.50
CA GLY A 6 -4.23 3.61 2.27
C GLY A 6 -3.73 2.74 3.41
N TYR A 7 -4.64 2.13 4.18
CA TYR A 7 -4.28 1.24 5.28
C TYR A 7 -5.21 0.03 5.38
N TRP A 8 -4.84 -0.93 6.24
CA TRP A 8 -5.65 -2.10 6.52
C TRP A 8 -6.91 -1.72 7.32
N ASN A 9 -7.95 -2.57 7.28
CA ASN A 9 -9.15 -2.42 8.11
C ASN A 9 -8.88 -2.81 9.58
N VAL A 10 -7.89 -2.17 10.19
CA VAL A 10 -7.50 -2.32 11.61
C VAL A 10 -7.02 -0.96 12.11
N ARG A 11 -7.10 -0.72 13.42
CA ARG A 11 -6.56 0.51 14.03
C ARG A 11 -5.06 0.64 13.76
N GLY A 12 -4.28 -0.36 14.20
CA GLY A 12 -2.85 -0.49 13.92
C GLY A 12 -2.05 0.82 14.02
N LEU A 13 -1.06 0.96 13.16
CA LEU A 13 -0.26 2.18 13.02
C LEU A 13 -1.01 3.29 12.24
N GLY A 14 -2.06 2.92 11.50
CA GLY A 14 -2.82 3.85 10.70
C GLY A 14 -3.65 4.83 11.53
N HIS A 15 -3.99 4.47 12.77
CA HIS A 15 -4.84 5.30 13.62
C HIS A 15 -4.22 6.65 13.97
N TYR A 16 -2.92 6.69 14.30
CA TYR A 16 -2.23 7.96 14.60
C TYR A 16 -2.21 8.89 13.39
N ILE A 17 -2.05 8.34 12.19
CA ILE A 17 -2.03 9.12 10.95
C ILE A 17 -3.41 9.72 10.67
N ARG A 18 -4.49 8.94 10.82
CA ARG A 18 -5.86 9.46 10.73
C ARG A 18 -6.08 10.60 11.70
N PHE A 19 -5.67 10.43 12.96
CA PHE A 19 -5.85 11.45 13.98
C PHE A 19 -5.15 12.77 13.62
N ILE A 20 -3.93 12.69 13.09
CA ILE A 20 -3.20 13.88 12.61
C ILE A 20 -3.92 14.53 11.43
N LEU A 21 -4.39 13.74 10.45
CA LEU A 21 -5.09 14.26 9.27
C LEU A 21 -6.40 14.97 9.63
N GLU A 22 -7.19 14.39 10.54
CA GLU A 22 -8.42 15.01 11.06
C GLU A 22 -8.10 16.27 11.86
N TYR A 23 -7.05 16.25 12.68
CA TYR A 23 -6.63 17.41 13.47
C TYR A 23 -6.16 18.57 12.59
N THR A 24 -5.46 18.30 11.50
CA THR A 24 -4.99 19.33 10.56
C THR A 24 -6.10 19.79 9.60
N GLY A 25 -7.24 19.10 9.54
CA GLY A 25 -8.35 19.43 8.63
C GLY A 25 -8.00 19.24 7.15
N GLU A 26 -7.06 18.33 6.85
CA GLU A 26 -6.60 18.09 5.48
C GLU A 26 -7.58 17.17 4.74
N ASP A 27 -7.92 17.50 3.49
CA ASP A 27 -8.79 16.67 2.66
C ASP A 27 -8.05 15.40 2.21
N TYR A 28 -8.49 14.24 2.73
CA TYR A 28 -7.95 12.94 2.35
C TYR A 28 -9.04 11.92 1.99
N VAL A 29 -8.70 11.03 1.05
CA VAL A 29 -9.53 9.88 0.68
C VAL A 29 -8.95 8.63 1.30
N GLU A 30 -9.72 7.98 2.15
CA GLU A 30 -9.33 6.72 2.77
C GLU A 30 -9.56 5.51 1.84
N LYS A 31 -8.52 4.70 1.66
CA LYS A 31 -8.57 3.40 0.97
C LYS A 31 -8.30 2.27 1.96
N ILE A 32 -9.38 1.67 2.44
CA ILE A 32 -9.33 0.56 3.38
C ILE A 32 -9.06 -0.76 2.64
N TYR A 33 -8.09 -1.54 3.12
CA TYR A 33 -7.80 -2.89 2.64
C TYR A 33 -8.25 -3.92 3.67
N GLY A 34 -9.21 -4.77 3.28
CA GLY A 34 -9.65 -5.90 4.11
C GLY A 34 -8.70 -7.09 4.01
N PHE A 35 -8.72 -7.93 5.06
CA PHE A 35 -8.22 -9.29 4.97
C PHE A 35 -9.27 -10.18 4.30
N GLY A 36 -8.83 -11.21 3.57
CA GLY A 36 -9.72 -12.27 3.11
C GLY A 36 -10.34 -13.07 4.27
N PRO A 37 -11.30 -13.96 3.99
CA PRO A 37 -11.92 -14.79 5.01
C PRO A 37 -10.90 -15.71 5.71
N ALA A 38 -11.22 -16.11 6.94
CA ALA A 38 -10.51 -17.18 7.63
C ALA A 38 -10.69 -18.51 6.88
N PRO A 39 -9.73 -19.45 6.92
CA PRO A 39 -8.48 -19.44 7.70
C PRO A 39 -7.29 -18.78 6.98
N GLU A 40 -7.43 -18.42 5.71
CA GLU A 40 -6.30 -18.05 4.85
C GLU A 40 -5.91 -16.56 4.97
N TYR A 41 -6.82 -15.69 5.39
CA TYR A 41 -6.58 -14.24 5.61
C TYR A 41 -5.83 -13.58 4.44
N SER A 42 -6.31 -13.81 3.21
CA SER A 42 -5.61 -13.41 2.00
C SER A 42 -5.33 -11.91 1.95
N LYS A 43 -4.05 -11.54 1.77
CA LYS A 43 -3.56 -10.15 1.57
C LYS A 43 -3.45 -9.77 0.10
N SER A 44 -4.11 -10.53 -0.78
CA SER A 44 -4.01 -10.42 -2.25
C SER A 44 -4.39 -9.03 -2.76
N HIS A 45 -5.37 -8.40 -2.13
CA HIS A 45 -5.84 -7.05 -2.48
C HIS A 45 -4.72 -6.01 -2.42
N TRP A 46 -3.99 -5.95 -1.31
CA TRP A 46 -2.82 -5.07 -1.18
C TRP A 46 -1.67 -5.53 -2.09
N ARG A 47 -1.36 -6.83 -2.12
CA ARG A 47 -0.24 -7.37 -2.91
C ARG A 47 -0.36 -7.05 -4.40
N ARG A 48 -1.56 -7.12 -4.97
CA ARG A 48 -1.80 -6.78 -6.38
C ARG A 48 -1.46 -5.32 -6.68
N LYS A 49 -1.92 -4.40 -5.83
CA LYS A 49 -1.62 -2.97 -5.97
C LYS A 49 -0.14 -2.68 -5.75
N LYS A 50 0.45 -3.30 -4.74
CA LYS A 50 1.89 -3.26 -4.45
C LYS A 50 2.69 -3.66 -5.70
N ASN A 51 2.42 -4.82 -6.28
CA ASN A 51 3.14 -5.34 -7.44
C ASN A 51 3.00 -4.43 -8.68
N ARG A 52 1.85 -3.79 -8.86
CA ARG A 52 1.68 -2.79 -9.92
C ARG A 52 2.65 -1.62 -9.73
N ILE A 53 2.74 -1.08 -8.52
CA ILE A 53 3.66 0.04 -8.19
C ILE A 53 5.11 -0.36 -8.47
N TYR A 54 5.54 -1.54 -8.02
CA TYR A 54 6.92 -2.00 -8.21
C TYR A 54 7.24 -2.42 -9.65
N ARG A 55 6.26 -2.84 -10.48
CA ARG A 55 6.50 -3.15 -11.91
C ARG A 55 6.66 -1.91 -12.78
N THR A 56 6.02 -0.81 -12.40
CA THR A 56 6.04 0.44 -13.17
C THR A 56 7.23 1.34 -12.81
N ASP A 57 7.88 1.09 -11.67
CA ASP A 57 9.06 1.85 -11.26
C ASP A 57 10.28 1.51 -12.13
N SER A 58 10.98 2.54 -12.63
CA SER A 58 12.14 2.37 -13.52
C SER A 58 13.37 1.84 -12.78
N ARG A 59 13.50 2.11 -11.47
CA ARG A 59 14.60 1.62 -10.63
C ARG A 59 14.57 0.11 -10.42
N THR A 60 13.38 -0.47 -10.23
CA THR A 60 13.22 -1.93 -10.07
C THR A 60 13.45 -2.70 -11.37
N LYS A 61 13.11 -2.12 -12.53
CA LYS A 61 13.44 -2.72 -13.85
C LYS A 61 14.94 -2.93 -14.02
N ILE A 62 15.73 -1.87 -13.76
CA ILE A 62 17.20 -1.93 -13.86
C ILE A 62 17.76 -2.94 -12.85
N HIS A 63 17.29 -2.93 -11.60
CA HIS A 63 17.77 -3.87 -10.58
C HIS A 63 17.42 -5.34 -10.90
N SER A 64 16.26 -5.60 -11.51
CA SER A 64 15.88 -6.95 -11.96
C SER A 64 16.68 -7.40 -13.19
N ALA A 65 16.91 -6.49 -14.15
CA ALA A 65 17.70 -6.77 -15.34
C ALA A 65 19.17 -7.03 -14.97
N LEU A 66 19.74 -6.25 -14.05
CA LEU A 66 21.08 -6.47 -13.52
C LEU A 66 21.18 -7.80 -12.75
N LYS A 67 20.18 -8.16 -11.94
CA LYS A 67 20.13 -9.47 -11.26
C LYS A 67 20.03 -10.65 -12.23
N MET A 68 19.33 -10.49 -13.37
CA MET A 68 19.24 -11.53 -14.39
C MET A 68 20.50 -11.60 -15.27
N ALA A 69 21.19 -10.48 -15.50
CA ALA A 69 22.43 -10.44 -16.27
C ALA A 69 23.65 -10.95 -15.49
N TRP A 70 23.58 -10.97 -14.15
CA TRP A 70 24.61 -11.48 -13.25
C TRP A 70 24.40 -12.95 -12.82
N LYS A 71 23.52 -13.68 -13.52
CA LYS A 71 23.28 -15.11 -13.32
C LYS A 71 23.51 -15.84 -14.63
#